data_AF-A0A969EL32-F1
#
_entry.id   AF-A0A969EL32-F1
#
_cell.length_a   1.000
_cell.length_b   1.000
_cell.length_c   1.000
_cell.angle_alpha   90.00
_cell.angle_beta   90.00
_cell.angle_gamma   90.00
#
_symmetry.space_group_name_H-M   'P 1'
#
loop_
_entity.id
_entity.type
_entity.pdbx_description
1 polymer ?
#
loop_
_entity_poly.entity_id
_entity_poly.type
_entity_poly.pdbx_seq_one_letter_code
_entity_poly.pdbx_strand_id
1 'polypeptide(L)'
;MLGASLEVAYFAQAHENLDPNKSLLQEIDALMPRWLPGQIRDYLAQFLFTGEDVYKSVSVLSGGERGRLALAKLALSDANLLLLDEPTNHLDVP
;
A
#
# COMPACT_ATOMS: atom_id res chain seq x y z
N MET A 1 5.40 -4.25 23.47
CA MET A 1 6.02 -5.24 22.57
C MET A 1 5.02 -5.93 21.63
N LEU A 2 3.74 -5.51 21.58
CA LEU A 2 2.73 -6.09 20.67
C LEU A 2 2.77 -5.51 19.24
N GLY A 3 3.25 -4.27 19.08
CA GLY A 3 3.30 -3.57 17.78
C GLY A 3 4.21 -4.24 16.76
N ALA A 4 5.44 -4.62 17.14
CA ALA A 4 6.40 -5.23 16.21
C ALA A 4 5.94 -6.59 15.66
N SER A 5 5.26 -7.40 16.48
CA SER A 5 4.66 -8.67 16.06
C SER A 5 3.45 -8.48 15.13
N LEU A 6 2.68 -7.42 15.33
CA LEU A 6 1.56 -7.07 14.46
C LEU A 6 2.06 -6.52 13.12
N GLU A 7 3.08 -5.65 13.13
CA GLU A 7 3.75 -5.14 11.92
C GLU A 7 4.36 -6.29 11.11
N VAL A 8 5.04 -7.26 11.75
CA VAL A 8 5.63 -8.42 11.05
C VAL A 8 4.55 -9.33 10.46
N ALA A 9 3.45 -9.57 11.19
CA ALA A 9 2.33 -10.35 10.68
C ALA A 9 1.63 -9.64 9.50
N TYR A 10 1.44 -8.32 9.60
CA TYR A 10 0.86 -7.52 8.52
C TYR A 10 1.80 -7.46 7.31
N PHE A 11 3.11 -7.33 7.53
CA PHE A 11 4.11 -7.36 6.47
C PHE A 11 4.13 -8.70 5.75
N ALA A 12 4.02 -9.82 6.47
CA ALA A 12 3.88 -11.15 5.89
C ALA A 12 2.57 -11.30 5.09
N GLN A 13 1.45 -10.77 5.60
CA GLN A 13 0.15 -10.84 4.93
C GLN A 13 0.04 -9.91 3.71
N ALA A 14 0.71 -8.74 3.74
CA ALA A 14 0.84 -7.83 2.60
C ALA A 14 1.71 -8.45 1.49
N HIS A 15 2.71 -9.25 1.86
CA HIS A 15 3.52 -10.05 0.94
C HIS A 15 2.72 -11.18 0.25
N GLU A 16 1.70 -11.74 0.92
CA GLU A 16 0.88 -12.82 0.36
C GLU A 16 -0.24 -12.36 -0.58
N ASN A 17 -0.62 -11.07 -0.55
CA ASN A 17 -1.76 -10.53 -1.31
C ASN A 17 -1.37 -9.59 -2.47
N LEU A 18 -0.17 -9.75 -3.05
CA LEU A 18 0.19 -9.04 -4.28
C LEU A 18 -0.34 -9.81 -5.50
N ASP A 19 -1.13 -9.16 -6.36
CA ASP A 19 -1.61 -9.79 -7.58
C ASP A 19 -0.49 -9.79 -8.64
N PRO A 20 0.02 -10.97 -9.07
CA PRO A 20 1.14 -11.06 -10.01
C PRO A 20 0.81 -10.46 -11.40
N ASN A 21 -0.48 -10.30 -11.72
CA ASN A 21 -0.94 -9.77 -13.01
C ASN A 21 -1.13 -8.26 -13.00
N LYS A 22 -1.18 -7.62 -11.82
CA LYS A 22 -1.33 -6.18 -11.72
C LYS A 22 0.01 -5.47 -11.84
N SER A 23 -0.04 -4.26 -12.39
CA SER A 23 1.08 -3.33 -12.28
C SER A 23 1.16 -2.70 -10.89
N LEU A 24 2.31 -2.11 -10.55
CA LEU A 24 2.47 -1.38 -9.28
C LEU A 24 1.43 -0.26 -9.16
N LEU A 25 1.16 0.45 -10.26
CA LEU A 25 0.13 1.47 -10.30
C LEU A 25 -1.25 0.88 -9.98
N GLN A 26 -1.61 -0.26 -10.57
CA GLN A 26 -2.90 -0.93 -10.31
C GLN A 26 -3.02 -1.46 -8.89
N GLU A 27 -1.92 -1.91 -8.28
CA GLU A 27 -1.89 -2.33 -6.88
C GLU A 27 -2.22 -1.18 -5.92
N ILE A 28 -1.67 0.01 -6.16
CA ILE A 28 -1.96 1.20 -5.35
C ILE A 28 -3.33 1.80 -5.68
N ASP A 29 -3.73 1.82 -6.96
CA ASP A 29 -5.06 2.27 -7.39
C ASP A 29 -6.18 1.47 -6.73
N ALA A 30 -6.02 0.15 -6.61
CA ALA A 30 -6.98 -0.70 -5.92
C ALA A 30 -7.12 -0.38 -4.42
N LEU A 31 -6.07 0.12 -3.77
CA LEU A 31 -6.09 0.56 -2.37
C LEU A 31 -6.61 2.00 -2.22
N MET A 32 -6.32 2.87 -3.18
CA MET A 32 -6.69 4.28 -3.19
C MET A 32 -7.41 4.69 -4.48
N PRO A 33 -8.66 4.23 -4.74
CA PRO A 33 -9.35 4.46 -6.02
C PRO A 33 -9.67 5.93 -6.32
N ARG A 34 -9.52 6.81 -5.33
CA ARG A 34 -9.73 8.25 -5.45
C ARG A 34 -8.47 9.02 -5.86
N TRP A 35 -7.31 8.38 -5.83
CA TRP A 35 -6.06 9.01 -6.23
C TRP A 35 -5.98 9.08 -7.76
N LEU A 36 -5.53 10.23 -8.27
CA LEU A 36 -5.20 10.36 -9.67
C LEU A 36 -3.90 9.57 -9.97
N PRO A 37 -3.71 9.08 -11.20
CA PRO A 37 -2.49 8.35 -11.58
C PRO A 37 -1.19 9.10 -11.28
N GLY A 38 -1.19 10.44 -11.32
CA GLY A 38 -0.04 11.26 -10.93
C GLY A 38 0.30 11.12 -9.44
N GLN A 39 -0.71 11.18 -8.56
CA GLN A 39 -0.53 11.02 -7.11
C GLN A 39 0.00 9.62 -6.75
N ILE A 40 -0.47 8.60 -7.47
CA ILE A 40 0.03 7.23 -7.31
C ILE A 40 1.52 7.14 -7.69
N ARG A 41 1.94 7.80 -8.79
CA ARG A 41 3.36 7.85 -9.20
C ARG A 41 4.21 8.58 -8.17
N ASP A 42 3.75 9.74 -7.71
CA ASP A 42 4.46 10.54 -6.71
C ASP A 42 4.64 9.77 -5.40
N TYR A 43 3.63 8.98 -5.02
CA TYR A 43 3.70 8.08 -3.88
C TYR A 43 4.69 6.93 -4.10
N LEU A 44 4.57 6.21 -5.21
CA LEU A 44 5.46 5.10 -5.57
C LEU A 44 6.94 5.54 -5.71
N ALA A 45 7.19 6.78 -6.11
CA ALA A 45 8.52 7.36 -6.17
C ALA A 45 9.21 7.43 -4.79
N GLN A 46 8.45 7.59 -3.70
CA GLN A 46 8.99 7.54 -2.32
C GLN A 46 9.54 6.16 -1.96
N PHE A 47 9.09 5.12 -2.67
CA PHE A 47 9.55 3.73 -2.54
C PHE A 47 10.50 3.32 -3.67
N LEU A 48 11.10 4.31 -4.35
CA LEU A 48 12.08 4.14 -5.43
C LEU A 48 11.53 3.48 -6.71
N PHE A 49 10.22 3.53 -6.94
CA PHE A 49 9.62 3.15 -8.21
C PHE A 49 9.38 4.41 -9.05
N THR A 50 10.16 4.58 -10.12
CA THR A 50 10.15 5.82 -10.91
C THR A 50 10.01 5.55 -12.40
N GLY A 51 9.58 6.56 -13.17
CA GLY A 51 9.42 6.44 -14.61
C GLY A 51 8.49 5.28 -14.99
N GLU A 52 9.03 4.31 -15.74
CA GLU A 52 8.30 3.16 -16.25
C GLU A 52 8.12 2.03 -15.23
N ASP A 53 8.79 2.10 -14.06
CA ASP A 53 8.68 1.07 -13.02
C ASP A 53 7.25 0.86 -12.55
N VAL A 54 6.45 1.93 -12.53
CA VAL A 54 5.06 1.90 -12.06
C VAL A 54 4.15 1.03 -12.92
N TYR A 55 4.56 0.71 -14.16
CA TYR A 55 3.82 -0.14 -15.07
C TYR A 55 4.28 -1.60 -15.05
N LYS A 56 5.39 -1.91 -14.39
CA LYS A 56 5.88 -3.30 -14.26
C LYS A 56 4.82 -4.14 -13.57
N SER A 57 4.58 -5.34 -14.08
CA SER A 57 3.74 -6.33 -13.39
C SER A 57 4.43 -6.83 -12.11
N VAL A 58 3.68 -7.15 -11.07
CA VAL A 58 4.28 -7.66 -9.82
C VAL A 58 5.07 -8.95 -10.04
N SER A 59 4.65 -9.79 -10.99
CA SER A 59 5.35 -11.03 -11.36
C SER A 59 6.82 -10.83 -11.78
N VAL A 60 7.17 -9.67 -12.34
CA VAL A 60 8.54 -9.39 -12.82
C VAL A 60 9.44 -8.74 -11.77
N LEU A 61 8.89 -8.40 -10.60
CA LEU A 61 9.65 -7.76 -9.53
C LEU A 61 10.65 -8.73 -8.88
N SER A 62 11.84 -8.24 -8.57
CA SER A 62 12.77 -8.92 -7.67
C SER A 62 12.19 -9.06 -6.26
N GLY A 63 12.80 -9.89 -5.41
CA GLY A 63 12.37 -10.03 -4.01
C GLY A 63 12.45 -8.70 -3.23
N GLY A 64 13.50 -7.90 -3.48
CA GLY A 64 13.65 -6.58 -2.85
C GLY A 64 12.62 -5.55 -3.33
N GLU A 65 12.29 -5.56 -4.62
CA GLU A 65 11.21 -4.71 -5.15
C GLU A 65 9.84 -5.13 -4.58
N ARG A 66 9.55 -6.43 -4.48
CA ARG A 66 8.32 -6.91 -3.82
C ARG A 66 8.23 -6.44 -2.37
N GLY A 67 9.35 -6.47 -1.64
CA GLY A 67 9.42 -5.93 -0.27
C GLY A 67 9.12 -4.43 -0.19
N ARG A 68 9.62 -3.63 -1.12
CA ARG A 68 9.31 -2.18 -1.18
C ARG A 68 7.83 -1.92 -1.52
N LEU A 69 7.25 -2.68 -2.44
CA LEU A 69 5.83 -2.57 -2.78
C LEU A 69 4.94 -2.98 -1.59
N ALA A 70 5.30 -4.06 -0.89
CA ALA A 70 4.59 -4.48 0.32
C ALA A 70 4.64 -3.40 1.41
N LEU A 71 5.80 -2.76 1.62
CA LEU A 71 5.95 -1.65 2.55
C LEU A 71 5.08 -0.44 2.16
N ALA A 72 5.03 -0.10 0.86
CA ALA A 72 4.16 0.95 0.35
C ALA A 72 2.67 0.65 0.64
N LYS A 73 2.22 -0.57 0.37
CA LYS A 73 0.84 -0.97 0.67
C LYS A 73 0.54 -0.93 2.17
N LEU A 74 1.45 -1.41 3.02
CA LEU A 74 1.31 -1.37 4.48
C LEU A 74 1.20 0.08 4.99
N ALA A 75 2.06 0.99 4.53
CA ALA A 75 2.00 2.39 4.92
C ALA A 75 0.66 3.07 4.55
N LEU A 76 0.07 2.72 3.41
CA LEU A 76 -1.27 3.20 3.03
C LEU A 76 -2.37 2.59 3.89
N SER A 77 -2.27 1.30 4.20
CA SER A 77 -3.25 0.62 5.03
C SER A 77 -3.28 1.16 6.46
N ASP A 78 -2.12 1.41 7.08
CA ASP A 78 -2.05 2.04 8.40
C ASP A 78 -2.60 3.46 8.37
N ALA A 79 -2.26 4.25 7.32
CA ALA A 79 -2.84 5.58 7.15
C ALA A 79 -4.36 5.52 7.01
N ASN A 80 -4.90 4.56 6.25
CA ASN A 80 -6.34 4.36 6.11
C ASN A 80 -6.98 3.88 7.41
N LEU A 81 -6.33 3.00 8.19
CA LEU A 81 -6.84 2.55 9.49
C LEU A 81 -6.87 3.71 10.49
N LEU A 82 -5.83 4.55 10.54
CA LEU A 82 -5.79 5.76 11.36
C LEU A 82 -6.84 6.79 10.90
N LEU A 83 -7.01 6.99 9.59
CA LEU A 83 -8.06 7.84 9.02
C LEU A 83 -9.47 7.28 9.20
N LEU A 84 -9.62 5.97 9.40
CA LEU A 84 -10.90 5.34 9.75
C LEU A 84 -11.21 5.48 11.24
N ASP A 85 -10.21 5.59 12.11
CA ASP A 85 -10.38 5.78 13.56
C ASP A 85 -10.80 7.24 13.90
N GLU A 86 -10.34 8.23 13.13
CA GLU A 86 -10.49 9.68 13.39
C GLU A 86 -11.70 10.40 12.71
N PRO A 87 -12.81 9.72 12.31
CA PRO A 87 -14.10 10.42 12.26
C PRO A 87 -15.31 9.59 12.72
N THR A 88 -15.14 8.40 13.33
CA THR A 88 -16.27 7.62 13.88
C THR A 88 -16.57 7.87 15.36
N ASN A 89 -15.83 8.77 16.04
CA ASN A 89 -16.09 9.08 17.47
C ASN A 89 -16.95 10.33 17.74
N HIS A 90 -17.77 10.76 16.77
CA HIS A 90 -18.85 11.72 16.98
C HIS A 90 -20.19 11.24 16.40
N LEU A 91 -20.51 9.95 16.60
CA LEU A 91 -21.92 9.54 16.66
C LEU A 91 -22.48 9.93 18.03
N ASP A 92 -22.61 11.25 18.27
CA ASP A 92 -23.62 11.73 19.21
C ASP A 92 -24.97 11.40 18.57
N VAL A 93 -25.52 10.27 18.98
CA VAL A 93 -26.94 9.96 18.77
C VAL A 93 -27.69 10.76 19.84
N PRO A 94 -28.60 11.69 19.47
CA PRO A 94 -29.34 12.52 20.42
C PRO A 94 -30.30 11.71 21.32
#